data_AF-A0A948GIQ5-F1
#
_entry.id   AF-A0A948GIQ5-F1
#
_cell.length_a   1.000
_cell.length_b   1.000
_cell.length_c   1.000
_cell.angle_alpha   90.00
_cell.angle_beta   90.00
_cell.angle_gamma   90.00
#
_symmetry.space_group_name_H-M   'P 1'
#
loop_
_entity.id
_entity.type
_entity.pdbx_description
1 polymer ?
#
loop_
_entity_poly.entity_id
_entity_poly.type
_entity_poly.pdbx_seq_one_letter_code
_entity_poly.pdbx_strand_id
1 'polypeptide(L)'
;MQTSTVFVRTTKAEREGARLSNNLMRVLMLVDGKSSAVELAERAPPSLRKTWGELFNELVTGRYIINSAETVAAQKNAQQESKPTQKKQETASTQSKAETDPEARQKAEKEARAAELKAYFAAAKEKAKLEAKQAAQEDALAHAKLAAATAAAKASSNIEAQANAEARQKEEKAARARAELDAAAAAAKSRSDALELAKTEAKRRDDEAARARAALEAARLATRIRTELGARSLSDAEEKAKAAAKLREENAVRARAELAAAAAAAKASADAEAKAKTSARQNEDKAARARAELEAAVAAAKTKSDALTLAKIEAKQREDDAARARAEFHATVLAAKAGVSSGASVKSAASDDTKSASETARLIDLENENEALKKLLVEAYQEIALLKTSRG
;
A
#
# COMPACT_ATOMS: atom_id res chain seq x y z
N MET A 1 -32.30 -19.57 79.39
CA MET A 1 -31.14 -19.27 80.26
C MET A 1 -29.94 -19.99 79.67
N GLN A 2 -29.05 -19.30 78.96
CA GLN A 2 -27.91 -19.93 78.31
C GLN A 2 -26.79 -20.08 79.35
N THR A 3 -26.47 -21.33 79.67
CA THR A 3 -25.34 -21.71 80.52
C THR A 3 -24.04 -21.37 79.79
N SER A 4 -23.44 -20.24 80.17
CA SER A 4 -22.14 -19.82 79.64
C SER A 4 -21.05 -20.68 80.27
N THR A 5 -20.71 -21.79 79.62
CA THR A 5 -19.60 -22.64 80.06
C THR A 5 -18.27 -21.94 79.77
N VAL A 6 -17.56 -21.58 80.83
CA VAL A 6 -16.25 -20.93 80.76
C VAL A 6 -15.17 -22.01 80.82
N PHE A 7 -14.13 -21.87 79.99
CA PHE A 7 -13.04 -22.85 79.89
C PHE A 7 -11.73 -22.24 80.37
N VAL A 8 -10.96 -23.01 81.14
CA VAL A 8 -9.68 -22.61 81.71
C VAL A 8 -8.59 -23.54 81.20
N ARG A 9 -7.38 -22.99 80.96
CA ARG A 9 -6.21 -23.77 80.57
C ARG A 9 -5.73 -24.63 81.73
N THR A 10 -5.33 -25.87 81.42
CA THR A 10 -4.78 -26.79 82.43
C THR A 10 -3.26 -26.66 82.54
N THR A 11 -2.69 -27.21 83.61
CA THR A 11 -1.23 -27.37 83.74
C THR A 11 -0.62 -28.21 82.62
N LYS A 12 -1.41 -29.11 82.02
CA LYS A 12 -1.04 -29.85 80.81
C LYS A 12 -0.92 -28.94 79.59
N ALA A 13 -1.85 -28.01 79.40
CA ALA A 13 -1.75 -26.99 78.36
C ALA A 13 -0.51 -26.09 78.51
N GLU A 14 -0.10 -25.78 79.73
CA GLU A 14 1.12 -24.98 79.95
C GLU A 14 2.40 -25.76 79.64
N ARG A 15 2.45 -27.06 80.00
CA ARG A 15 3.63 -27.91 79.81
C ARG A 15 3.79 -28.40 78.36
N GLU A 16 2.69 -28.76 77.73
CA GLU A 16 2.67 -29.44 76.43
C GLU A 16 2.10 -28.56 75.31
N GLY A 17 1.59 -27.36 75.63
CA GLY A 17 0.97 -26.47 74.66
C GLY A 17 1.89 -26.05 73.50
N ALA A 18 3.19 -25.98 73.74
CA ALA A 18 4.19 -25.68 72.71
C ALA A 18 4.39 -26.82 71.69
N ARG A 19 3.92 -28.04 72.00
CA ARG A 19 3.97 -29.21 71.10
C ARG A 19 2.68 -29.41 70.30
N LEU A 20 1.68 -28.57 70.52
CA LEU A 20 0.42 -28.62 69.78
C LEU A 20 0.59 -28.11 68.35
N SER A 21 -0.33 -28.51 67.46
CA SER A 21 -0.39 -27.94 66.12
C SER A 21 -0.59 -26.42 66.19
N ASN A 22 -0.06 -25.68 65.20
CA ASN A 22 -0.09 -24.22 65.20
C ASN A 22 -1.51 -23.66 65.40
N ASN A 23 -2.52 -24.30 64.79
CA ASN A 23 -3.92 -23.90 64.95
C ASN A 23 -4.46 -24.19 66.36
N LEU A 24 -4.15 -25.35 66.97
CA LEU A 24 -4.54 -25.66 68.36
C LEU A 24 -3.89 -24.71 69.37
N MET A 25 -2.61 -24.37 69.16
CA MET A 25 -1.90 -23.40 70.00
C MET A 25 -2.56 -22.02 69.92
N ARG A 26 -2.94 -21.57 68.71
CA ARG A 26 -3.64 -20.29 68.52
C ARG A 26 -5.01 -20.27 69.20
N VAL A 27 -5.77 -21.37 69.14
CA VAL A 27 -7.05 -21.51 69.86
C VAL A 27 -6.82 -21.52 71.37
N LEU A 28 -5.82 -22.27 71.86
CA LEU A 28 -5.45 -22.32 73.27
C LEU A 28 -5.05 -20.93 73.82
N MET A 29 -4.34 -20.13 73.01
CA MET A 29 -3.97 -18.75 73.37
C MET A 29 -5.17 -17.79 73.48
N LEU A 30 -6.29 -18.09 72.83
CA LEU A 30 -7.51 -17.30 72.93
C LEU A 30 -8.32 -17.61 74.20
N VAL A 31 -8.13 -18.79 74.80
CA VAL A 31 -8.83 -19.19 76.02
C VAL A 31 -8.31 -18.36 77.19
N ASP A 32 -9.11 -17.41 77.66
CA ASP A 32 -8.74 -16.42 78.68
C ASP A 32 -9.31 -16.72 80.08
N GLY A 33 -10.05 -17.83 80.22
CA GLY A 33 -10.70 -18.19 81.47
C GLY A 33 -11.92 -17.35 81.84
N LYS A 34 -12.41 -16.50 80.93
CA LYS A 34 -13.52 -15.56 81.18
C LYS A 34 -14.62 -15.67 80.14
N SER A 35 -14.26 -15.90 78.88
CA SER A 35 -15.22 -15.99 77.79
C SER A 35 -15.76 -17.39 77.56
N SER A 36 -17.00 -17.45 77.06
CA SER A 36 -17.65 -18.70 76.65
C SER A 36 -17.07 -19.21 75.32
N ALA A 37 -17.27 -20.50 75.00
CA ALA A 37 -16.80 -21.07 73.74
C ALA A 37 -17.35 -20.35 72.48
N VAL A 38 -18.55 -19.76 72.58
CA VAL A 38 -19.19 -19.01 71.50
C VAL A 38 -18.53 -17.65 71.32
N GLU A 39 -18.30 -16.91 72.41
CA GLU A 39 -17.59 -15.62 72.38
C GLU A 39 -16.15 -15.76 71.87
N LEU A 40 -15.48 -16.84 72.26
CA LEU A 40 -14.14 -17.16 71.78
C LEU A 40 -14.13 -17.48 70.26
N ALA A 41 -15.17 -18.14 69.75
CA ALA A 41 -15.32 -18.42 68.32
C ALA A 41 -15.48 -17.12 67.50
N GLU A 42 -16.25 -16.16 68.01
CA GLU A 42 -16.44 -14.86 67.37
C GLU A 42 -15.15 -14.03 67.37
N ARG A 43 -14.36 -14.12 68.44
CA ARG A 43 -13.08 -13.42 68.55
C ARG A 43 -11.96 -14.10 67.75
N ALA A 44 -12.16 -15.33 67.30
CA ALA A 44 -11.16 -16.06 66.52
C ALA A 44 -10.93 -15.42 65.14
N PRO A 45 -9.68 -15.43 64.64
CA PRO A 45 -9.36 -15.03 63.27
C PRO A 45 -10.22 -15.75 62.22
N PRO A 46 -10.58 -15.11 61.09
CA PRO A 46 -11.48 -15.70 60.08
C PRO A 46 -11.04 -17.07 59.57
N SER A 47 -9.73 -17.34 59.53
CA SER A 47 -9.16 -18.63 59.13
C SER A 47 -9.45 -19.78 60.11
N LEU A 48 -9.65 -19.47 61.40
CA LEU A 48 -9.89 -20.45 62.46
C LEU A 48 -11.38 -20.69 62.73
N ARG A 49 -12.26 -19.75 62.33
CA ARG A 49 -13.71 -19.87 62.56
C ARG A 49 -14.33 -21.11 61.89
N LYS A 50 -13.86 -21.46 60.69
CA LYS A 50 -14.38 -22.63 59.93
C LYS A 50 -14.10 -23.97 60.63
N THR A 51 -12.95 -24.09 61.28
CA THR A 51 -12.51 -25.31 61.99
C THR A 51 -12.53 -25.15 63.51
N TRP A 52 -13.22 -24.11 64.02
CA TRP A 52 -13.18 -23.75 65.43
C TRP A 52 -13.72 -24.86 66.32
N GLY A 53 -14.89 -25.41 65.97
CA GLY A 53 -15.53 -26.47 66.75
C GLY A 53 -14.67 -27.72 66.87
N GLU A 54 -13.98 -28.11 65.79
CA GLU A 54 -13.09 -29.28 65.77
C GLU A 54 -11.86 -29.06 66.66
N LEU A 55 -11.16 -27.93 66.47
CA LEU A 55 -9.97 -27.59 67.24
C LEU A 55 -10.27 -27.38 68.73
N PHE A 56 -11.41 -26.75 69.04
CA PHE A 56 -11.83 -26.51 70.41
C PHE A 56 -12.21 -27.82 71.12
N ASN A 57 -12.94 -28.71 70.44
CA ASN A 57 -13.23 -30.05 70.97
C ASN A 57 -11.96 -30.86 71.18
N GLU A 58 -10.98 -30.78 70.27
CA GLU A 58 -9.70 -31.47 70.42
C GLU A 58 -8.91 -30.99 71.66
N LEU A 59 -8.97 -29.70 72.00
CA LEU A 59 -8.38 -29.18 73.25
C LEU A 59 -9.12 -29.67 74.50
N VAL A 60 -10.45 -29.81 74.46
CA VAL A 60 -11.25 -30.36 75.57
C VAL A 60 -10.96 -31.85 75.76
N THR A 61 -11.00 -32.63 74.67
CA THR A 61 -10.72 -34.08 74.67
C THR A 61 -9.27 -34.36 75.10
N GLY A 62 -8.33 -33.53 74.64
CA GLY A 62 -6.93 -33.60 75.03
C GLY A 62 -6.65 -33.16 76.48
N ARG A 63 -7.67 -32.71 77.22
CA ARG A 63 -7.58 -32.16 78.59
C ARG A 63 -6.64 -30.95 78.68
N TYR A 64 -6.47 -30.22 77.58
CA TYR A 64 -5.71 -28.96 77.54
C TYR A 64 -6.54 -27.80 78.08
N ILE A 65 -7.86 -27.87 77.89
CA ILE A 65 -8.82 -26.96 78.53
C ILE A 65 -9.89 -27.77 79.24
N ILE A 66 -10.38 -27.24 80.35
CA ILE A 66 -11.45 -27.85 81.15
C ILE A 66 -12.47 -26.79 81.55
N ASN A 67 -13.69 -27.24 81.81
CA ASN A 67 -14.74 -26.37 82.31
C ASN A 67 -14.35 -25.83 83.69
N SER A 68 -14.49 -24.52 83.89
CA SER A 68 -14.18 -23.87 85.17
C SER A 68 -14.99 -24.45 86.35
N ALA A 69 -16.18 -24.99 86.08
CA ALA A 69 -16.98 -25.68 87.09
C ALA A 69 -16.32 -26.99 87.57
N GLU A 70 -15.54 -27.68 86.71
CA GLU A 70 -14.86 -28.93 87.06
C GLU A 70 -13.55 -28.70 87.84
N THR A 71 -12.88 -27.55 87.65
CA THR A 71 -11.62 -27.23 88.36
C THR A 71 -11.76 -27.13 89.88
N VAL A 72 -12.93 -26.68 90.37
CA VAL A 72 -13.17 -26.48 91.80
C VAL A 72 -13.36 -27.82 92.54
N ALA A 73 -13.78 -28.87 91.84
CA ALA A 73 -13.97 -30.20 92.43
C ALA A 73 -12.65 -30.99 92.61
N ALA A 74 -11.64 -30.76 91.76
CA ALA A 74 -10.40 -31.55 91.74
C ALA A 74 -9.37 -31.15 92.82
N GLN A 75 -9.42 -29.93 93.35
CA GLN A 75 -8.43 -29.45 94.34
C GLN A 75 -8.69 -29.91 95.79
N LYS A 76 -9.84 -30.53 96.10
CA LYS A 76 -10.16 -30.99 97.47
C LYS A 76 -9.62 -32.38 97.86
N ASN A 77 -9.08 -33.17 96.93
CA ASN A 77 -8.75 -34.59 97.19
C ASN A 77 -7.25 -34.94 97.32
N ALA A 78 -6.34 -33.97 97.30
CA ALA A 78 -4.89 -34.25 97.20
C ALA A 78 -4.09 -34.15 98.52
N GLN A 79 -4.73 -34.05 99.69
CA GLN A 79 -4.06 -33.99 101.00
C GLN A 79 -4.56 -35.06 101.96
N GLN A 80 -4.06 -36.30 101.82
CA GLN A 80 -3.95 -37.25 102.93
C GLN A 80 -3.04 -38.41 102.53
N GLU A 81 -2.22 -38.85 103.48
CA GLU A 81 -1.37 -40.07 103.50
C GLU A 81 0.15 -39.89 103.33
N SER A 82 0.87 -39.92 104.47
CA SER A 82 2.10 -40.71 104.62
C SER A 82 2.48 -40.87 106.11
N LYS A 83 2.47 -42.11 106.61
CA LYS A 83 3.14 -42.53 107.86
C LYS A 83 3.45 -44.03 107.80
N PRO A 84 4.71 -44.44 108.08
CA PRO A 84 4.98 -45.66 108.85
C PRO A 84 6.07 -45.38 109.93
N THR A 85 6.36 -46.17 110.96
CA THR A 85 6.96 -47.53 110.94
C THR A 85 7.22 -48.05 112.38
N GLN A 86 6.89 -49.34 112.60
CA GLN A 86 7.51 -50.45 113.40
C GLN A 86 7.72 -50.47 114.94
N LYS A 87 7.41 -51.69 115.45
CA LYS A 87 7.62 -52.29 116.77
C LYS A 87 9.05 -52.83 116.96
N LYS A 88 9.52 -52.88 118.22
CA LYS A 88 10.78 -53.48 118.68
C LYS A 88 10.45 -54.66 119.63
N GLN A 89 11.07 -55.82 119.40
CA GLN A 89 10.94 -57.03 120.22
C GLN A 89 12.03 -57.13 121.30
N GLU A 90 11.63 -57.81 122.38
CA GLU A 90 12.32 -58.17 123.61
C GLU A 90 13.39 -59.25 123.42
N THR A 91 14.32 -59.35 124.37
CA THR A 91 14.69 -60.65 124.98
C THR A 91 15.12 -60.45 126.43
N ALA A 92 14.72 -61.41 127.26
CA ALA A 92 14.86 -61.47 128.71
C ALA A 92 15.75 -62.64 129.15
N SER A 93 16.12 -62.62 130.44
CA SER A 93 16.33 -63.79 131.31
C SER A 93 17.70 -64.51 131.18
N THR A 94 18.35 -65.10 132.19
CA THR A 94 18.00 -65.50 133.57
C THR A 94 19.29 -65.81 134.36
N GLN A 95 19.23 -65.66 135.69
CA GLN A 95 19.81 -66.46 136.82
C GLN A 95 20.87 -67.56 136.50
N SER A 96 21.83 -67.90 137.36
CA SER A 96 21.65 -68.32 138.76
C SER A 96 22.98 -68.55 139.50
N LYS A 97 22.83 -68.83 140.81
CA LYS A 97 23.74 -68.84 141.94
C LYS A 97 24.23 -70.27 142.24
N ALA A 98 25.50 -70.48 142.60
CA ALA A 98 25.93 -71.53 143.55
C ALA A 98 27.41 -71.37 143.96
N GLU A 99 27.67 -71.45 145.26
CA GLU A 99 28.97 -71.47 145.95
C GLU A 99 29.61 -72.85 145.93
N THR A 100 30.94 -72.92 145.75
CA THR A 100 31.87 -73.87 146.41
C THR A 100 33.33 -73.58 145.98
N ASP A 101 34.23 -73.59 146.98
CA ASP A 101 35.72 -73.63 147.00
C ASP A 101 36.57 -72.53 146.30
N PRO A 102 37.37 -71.71 147.04
CA PRO A 102 38.06 -70.53 146.48
C PRO A 102 39.36 -70.81 145.69
N GLU A 103 40.05 -71.94 145.90
CA GLU A 103 41.32 -72.21 145.18
C GLU A 103 41.13 -72.93 143.84
N ALA A 104 40.14 -73.82 143.72
CA ALA A 104 39.75 -74.41 142.43
C ALA A 104 39.07 -73.36 141.51
N ARG A 105 38.36 -72.39 142.11
CA ARG A 105 37.74 -71.28 141.38
C ARG A 105 38.74 -70.40 140.66
N GLN A 106 39.87 -70.01 141.26
CA GLN A 106 40.80 -69.10 140.57
C GLN A 106 41.47 -69.73 139.34
N LYS A 107 41.72 -71.05 139.37
CA LYS A 107 42.28 -71.76 138.21
C LYS A 107 41.21 -71.96 137.13
N ALA A 108 39.98 -72.31 137.53
CA ALA A 108 38.83 -72.41 136.63
C ALA A 108 38.37 -71.05 136.06
N GLU A 109 38.47 -69.95 136.82
CA GLU A 109 38.15 -68.58 136.36
C GLU A 109 39.22 -68.05 135.42
N LYS A 110 40.51 -68.35 135.67
CA LYS A 110 41.58 -67.99 134.74
C LYS A 110 41.48 -68.77 133.43
N GLU A 111 41.15 -70.06 133.49
CA GLU A 111 40.89 -70.87 132.30
C GLU A 111 39.58 -70.48 131.60
N ALA A 112 38.52 -70.14 132.33
CA ALA A 112 37.27 -69.64 131.77
C ALA A 112 37.43 -68.24 131.15
N ARG A 113 38.17 -67.32 131.79
CA ARG A 113 38.51 -66.01 131.20
C ARG A 113 39.42 -66.15 129.99
N ALA A 114 40.37 -67.09 130.01
CA ALA A 114 41.19 -67.39 128.84
C ALA A 114 40.38 -68.01 127.69
N ALA A 115 39.38 -68.84 128.00
CA ALA A 115 38.43 -69.38 127.02
C ALA A 115 37.48 -68.30 126.49
N GLU A 116 37.03 -67.38 127.34
CA GLU A 116 36.16 -66.26 126.98
C GLU A 116 36.90 -65.22 126.11
N LEU A 117 38.15 -64.89 126.44
CA LEU A 117 39.01 -64.06 125.59
C LEU A 117 39.28 -64.72 124.23
N LYS A 118 39.55 -66.03 124.20
CA LYS A 118 39.69 -66.77 122.92
C LYS A 118 38.39 -66.77 122.12
N ALA A 119 37.25 -66.93 122.76
CA ALA A 119 35.94 -66.86 122.13
C ALA A 119 35.63 -65.44 121.60
N TYR A 120 35.98 -64.40 122.37
CA TYR A 120 35.84 -63.00 121.96
C TYR A 120 36.71 -62.67 120.75
N PHE A 121 37.99 -63.08 120.74
CA PHE A 121 38.87 -62.88 119.57
C PHE A 121 38.43 -63.72 118.36
N ALA A 122 37.89 -64.92 118.55
CA ALA A 122 37.30 -65.71 117.47
C ALA A 122 36.03 -65.04 116.90
N ALA A 123 35.15 -64.55 117.76
CA ALA A 123 33.94 -63.82 117.37
C ALA A 123 34.28 -62.49 116.69
N ALA A 124 35.27 -61.74 117.19
CA ALA A 124 35.75 -60.51 116.58
C ALA A 124 36.40 -60.77 115.21
N LYS A 125 37.14 -61.88 115.06
CA LYS A 125 37.73 -62.28 113.77
C LYS A 125 36.66 -62.67 112.75
N GLU A 126 35.61 -63.38 113.16
CA GLU A 126 34.48 -63.70 112.27
C GLU A 126 33.64 -62.45 111.93
N LYS A 127 33.42 -61.56 112.89
CA LYS A 127 32.76 -60.26 112.64
C LYS A 127 33.56 -59.41 111.63
N ALA A 128 34.87 -59.30 111.81
CA ALA A 128 35.74 -58.58 110.88
C ALA A 128 35.76 -59.20 109.47
N LYS A 129 35.71 -60.54 109.36
CA LYS A 129 35.55 -61.21 108.05
C LYS A 129 34.19 -60.93 107.41
N LEU A 130 33.11 -60.89 108.19
CA LEU A 130 31.77 -60.58 107.68
C LEU A 130 31.68 -59.13 107.22
N GLU A 131 32.19 -58.17 108.01
CA GLU A 131 32.27 -56.75 107.61
C GLU A 131 33.15 -56.57 106.36
N ALA A 132 34.30 -57.24 106.26
CA ALA A 132 35.14 -57.19 105.07
C ALA A 132 34.45 -57.78 103.83
N LYS A 133 33.67 -58.86 103.99
CA LYS A 133 32.85 -59.44 102.90
C LYS A 133 31.70 -58.51 102.51
N GLN A 134 31.06 -57.85 103.47
CA GLN A 134 29.99 -56.88 103.22
C GLN A 134 30.53 -55.64 102.50
N ALA A 135 31.65 -55.07 102.96
CA ALA A 135 32.32 -53.96 102.29
C ALA A 135 32.73 -54.32 100.85
N ALA A 136 33.30 -55.51 100.64
CA ALA A 136 33.63 -55.98 99.28
C ALA A 136 32.40 -56.18 98.39
N GLN A 137 31.27 -56.63 98.95
CA GLN A 137 30.01 -56.73 98.21
C GLN A 137 29.43 -55.36 97.88
N GLU A 138 29.48 -54.41 98.81
CA GLU A 138 29.01 -53.04 98.59
C GLU A 138 29.86 -52.31 97.54
N ASP A 139 31.19 -52.44 97.59
CA ASP A 139 32.10 -51.89 96.59
C ASP A 139 31.88 -52.51 95.21
N ALA A 140 31.66 -53.84 95.13
CA ALA A 140 31.33 -54.52 93.89
C ALA A 140 29.98 -54.06 93.31
N LEU A 141 28.96 -53.84 94.16
CA LEU A 141 27.67 -53.31 93.76
C LEU A 141 27.77 -51.84 93.31
N ALA A 142 28.57 -51.03 93.98
CA ALA A 142 28.82 -49.64 93.60
C ALA A 142 29.52 -49.56 92.23
N HIS A 143 30.55 -50.37 92.01
CA HIS A 143 31.23 -50.48 90.72
C HIS A 143 30.28 -50.98 89.62
N ALA A 144 29.46 -52.00 89.89
CA ALA A 144 28.48 -52.50 88.93
C ALA A 144 27.43 -51.43 88.56
N LYS A 145 26.94 -50.65 89.55
CA LYS A 145 26.01 -49.53 89.31
C LYS A 145 26.65 -48.42 88.48
N LEU A 146 27.90 -48.05 88.74
CA LEU A 146 28.63 -47.04 87.97
C LEU A 146 28.90 -47.52 86.53
N ALA A 147 29.27 -48.79 86.35
CA ALA A 147 29.44 -49.41 85.03
C ALA A 147 28.13 -49.43 84.24
N ALA A 148 27.01 -49.79 84.90
CA ALA A 148 25.68 -49.76 84.28
C ALA A 148 25.24 -48.34 83.90
N ALA A 149 25.46 -47.35 84.77
CA ALA A 149 25.11 -45.96 84.51
C ALA A 149 25.94 -45.36 83.36
N THR A 150 27.25 -45.67 83.28
CA THR A 150 28.11 -45.22 82.19
C THR A 150 27.78 -45.91 80.86
N ALA A 151 27.42 -47.20 80.88
CA ALA A 151 26.94 -47.91 79.70
C ALA A 151 25.60 -47.34 79.19
N ALA A 152 24.66 -47.06 80.10
CA ALA A 152 23.39 -46.43 79.76
C ALA A 152 23.59 -45.02 79.17
N ALA A 153 24.45 -44.19 79.77
CA ALA A 153 24.75 -42.85 79.26
C ALA A 153 25.38 -42.89 77.85
N LYS A 154 26.29 -43.83 77.58
CA LYS A 154 26.87 -44.04 76.24
C LYS A 154 25.83 -44.50 75.23
N ALA A 155 24.94 -45.41 75.62
CA ALA A 155 23.86 -45.88 74.75
C ALA A 155 22.89 -44.74 74.39
N SER A 156 22.46 -43.94 75.37
CA SER A 156 21.59 -42.78 75.13
C SER A 156 22.27 -41.73 74.24
N SER A 157 23.55 -41.42 74.47
CA SER A 157 24.30 -40.49 73.63
C SER A 157 24.43 -40.97 72.18
N ASN A 158 24.66 -42.26 71.96
CA ASN A 158 24.72 -42.84 70.61
C ASN A 158 23.37 -42.79 69.89
N ILE A 159 22.26 -43.05 70.61
CA ILE A 159 20.89 -42.95 70.06
C ILE A 159 20.59 -41.51 69.66
N GLU A 160 20.91 -40.53 70.51
CA GLU A 160 20.73 -39.11 70.19
C GLU A 160 21.59 -38.67 69.00
N ALA A 161 22.85 -39.13 68.92
CA ALA A 161 23.73 -38.85 67.79
C ALA A 161 23.18 -39.42 66.47
N GLN A 162 22.64 -40.65 66.49
CA GLN A 162 21.99 -41.26 65.32
C GLN A 162 20.71 -40.52 64.94
N ALA A 163 19.84 -40.18 65.90
CA ALA A 163 18.62 -39.42 65.63
C ALA A 163 18.92 -38.04 65.02
N ASN A 164 19.95 -37.35 65.53
CA ASN A 164 20.39 -36.06 64.97
C ASN A 164 21.00 -36.22 63.57
N ALA A 165 21.77 -37.28 63.30
CA ALA A 165 22.30 -37.56 61.97
C ALA A 165 21.18 -37.85 60.96
N GLU A 166 20.19 -38.64 61.33
CA GLU A 166 19.02 -38.91 60.49
C GLU A 166 18.17 -37.67 60.25
N ALA A 167 17.97 -36.83 61.28
CA ALA A 167 17.25 -35.57 61.15
C ALA A 167 17.96 -34.63 60.16
N ARG A 168 19.28 -34.48 60.27
CA ARG A 168 20.09 -33.70 59.33
C ARG A 168 20.03 -34.24 57.90
N GLN A 169 20.11 -35.56 57.72
CA GLN A 169 19.99 -36.16 56.38
C GLN A 169 18.59 -35.94 55.77
N LYS A 170 17.52 -36.00 56.58
CA LYS A 170 16.16 -35.71 56.12
C LYS A 170 16.01 -34.24 55.73
N GLU A 171 16.57 -33.33 56.52
CA GLU A 171 16.56 -31.90 56.23
C GLU A 171 17.37 -31.57 54.98
N GLU A 172 18.54 -32.16 54.79
CA GLU A 172 19.37 -31.99 53.60
C GLU A 172 18.67 -32.52 52.34
N LYS A 173 18.04 -33.71 52.41
CA LYS A 173 17.24 -34.25 51.31
C LYS A 173 16.05 -33.35 50.98
N ALA A 174 15.35 -32.83 51.99
CA ALA A 174 14.25 -31.90 51.79
C ALA A 174 14.71 -30.58 51.17
N ALA A 175 15.87 -30.05 51.58
CA ALA A 175 16.46 -28.86 51.01
C ALA A 175 16.86 -29.06 49.55
N ARG A 176 17.49 -30.20 49.22
CA ARG A 176 17.82 -30.57 47.83
C ARG A 176 16.57 -30.70 46.96
N ALA A 177 15.53 -31.37 47.44
CA ALA A 177 14.27 -31.53 46.71
C ALA A 177 13.58 -30.18 46.44
N ARG A 178 13.62 -29.25 47.41
CA ARG A 178 13.09 -27.88 47.20
C ARG A 178 13.92 -27.12 46.17
N ALA A 179 15.24 -27.17 46.26
CA ALA A 179 16.13 -26.52 45.30
C ALA A 179 15.93 -27.06 43.87
N GLU A 180 15.72 -28.38 43.72
CA GLU A 180 15.43 -29.00 42.43
C GLU A 180 14.06 -28.58 41.88
N LEU A 181 13.03 -28.51 42.72
CA LEU A 181 11.71 -28.00 42.33
C LEU A 181 11.75 -26.53 41.90
N ASP A 182 12.48 -25.68 42.64
CA ASP A 182 12.63 -24.27 42.31
C ASP A 182 13.40 -24.10 41.00
N ALA A 183 14.46 -24.89 40.78
CA ALA A 183 15.20 -24.91 39.52
C ALA A 183 14.34 -25.38 38.34
N ALA A 184 13.53 -26.43 38.54
CA ALA A 184 12.60 -26.93 37.52
C ALA A 184 11.51 -25.90 37.19
N ALA A 185 10.96 -25.22 38.20
CA ALA A 185 9.98 -24.16 38.01
C ALA A 185 10.58 -22.95 37.26
N ALA A 186 11.80 -22.55 37.59
CA ALA A 186 12.52 -21.49 36.89
C ALA A 186 12.80 -21.86 35.42
N ALA A 187 13.23 -23.10 35.16
CA ALA A 187 13.47 -23.60 33.81
C ALA A 187 12.16 -23.73 33.00
N ALA A 188 11.06 -24.13 33.63
CA ALA A 188 9.75 -24.19 32.97
C ALA A 188 9.27 -22.79 32.57
N LYS A 189 9.42 -21.80 33.45
CA LYS A 189 9.09 -20.40 33.17
C LYS A 189 9.97 -19.82 32.06
N SER A 190 11.27 -20.06 32.07
CA SER A 190 12.14 -19.58 30.99
C SER A 190 11.77 -20.20 29.63
N ARG A 191 11.34 -21.47 29.62
CA ARG A 191 10.86 -22.13 28.39
C ARG A 191 9.54 -21.57 27.90
N SER A 192 8.59 -21.26 28.79
CA SER A 192 7.33 -20.62 28.38
C SER A 192 7.58 -19.24 27.78
N ASP A 193 8.42 -18.43 28.43
CA ASP A 193 8.75 -17.08 27.97
C ASP A 193 9.48 -17.13 26.61
N ALA A 194 10.41 -18.07 26.43
CA ALA A 194 11.08 -18.29 25.16
C ALA A 194 10.11 -18.72 24.04
N LEU A 195 9.12 -19.56 24.36
CA LEU A 195 8.09 -19.97 23.39
C LEU A 195 7.15 -18.82 23.02
N GLU A 196 6.79 -17.94 23.96
CA GLU A 196 5.99 -16.74 23.67
C GLU A 196 6.77 -15.74 22.81
N LEU A 197 8.05 -15.53 23.10
CA LEU A 197 8.93 -14.71 22.26
C LEU A 197 9.08 -15.31 20.85
N ALA A 198 9.24 -16.62 20.73
CA ALA A 198 9.30 -17.29 19.43
C ALA A 198 8.00 -17.13 18.63
N LYS A 199 6.83 -17.24 19.29
CA LYS A 199 5.52 -17.04 18.64
C LYS A 199 5.31 -15.60 18.19
N THR A 200 5.68 -14.62 19.01
CA THR A 200 5.53 -13.20 18.66
C THR A 200 6.46 -12.82 17.50
N GLU A 201 7.70 -13.30 17.52
CA GLU A 201 8.65 -13.09 16.41
C GLU A 201 8.22 -13.81 15.13
N ALA A 202 7.69 -15.03 15.22
CA ALA A 202 7.12 -15.73 14.07
C ALA A 202 5.97 -14.94 13.44
N LYS A 203 5.03 -14.47 14.27
CA LYS A 203 3.92 -13.62 13.80
C LYS A 203 4.42 -12.32 13.16
N ARG A 204 5.44 -11.68 13.74
CA ARG A 204 6.07 -10.48 13.17
C ARG A 204 6.65 -10.75 11.79
N ARG A 205 7.32 -11.89 11.60
CA ARG A 205 7.87 -12.31 10.29
C ARG A 205 6.78 -12.59 9.27
N ASP A 206 5.68 -13.22 9.67
CA ASP A 206 4.54 -13.47 8.80
C ASP A 206 3.88 -12.14 8.36
N ASP A 207 3.68 -11.21 9.29
CA ASP A 207 3.16 -9.87 9.00
C ASP A 207 4.09 -9.07 8.07
N GLU A 208 5.40 -9.16 8.28
CA GLU A 208 6.41 -8.52 7.44
C GLU A 208 6.43 -9.14 6.03
N ALA A 209 6.35 -10.46 5.92
CA ALA A 209 6.24 -11.16 4.64
C ALA A 209 4.95 -10.81 3.89
N ALA A 210 3.82 -10.67 4.60
CA ALA A 210 2.56 -10.23 4.02
C ALA A 210 2.65 -8.79 3.48
N ARG A 211 3.26 -7.88 4.25
CA ARG A 211 3.52 -6.50 3.80
C ARG A 211 4.44 -6.43 2.58
N ALA A 212 5.50 -7.24 2.56
CA ALA A 212 6.41 -7.32 1.41
C ALA A 212 5.69 -7.82 0.14
N ARG A 213 4.82 -8.83 0.27
CA ARG A 213 3.98 -9.31 -0.86
C ARG A 213 3.01 -8.24 -1.34
N ALA A 214 2.34 -7.53 -0.42
CA ALA A 214 1.43 -6.43 -0.77
C ALA A 214 2.16 -5.29 -1.49
N ALA A 215 3.36 -4.91 -1.01
CA ALA A 215 4.19 -3.90 -1.64
C ALA A 215 4.65 -4.31 -3.05
N LEU A 216 5.00 -5.59 -3.25
CA LEU A 216 5.39 -6.11 -4.56
C LEU A 216 4.23 -6.07 -5.55
N GLU A 217 3.03 -6.48 -5.14
CA GLU A 217 1.83 -6.41 -5.98
C GLU A 217 1.45 -4.96 -6.31
N ALA A 218 1.55 -4.04 -5.35
CA ALA A 218 1.34 -2.62 -5.61
C ALA A 218 2.34 -2.06 -6.63
N ALA A 219 3.62 -2.44 -6.53
CA ALA A 219 4.65 -2.03 -7.49
C ALA A 219 4.41 -2.60 -8.90
N ARG A 220 3.92 -3.86 -8.99
CA ARG A 220 3.52 -4.47 -10.27
C ARG A 220 2.35 -3.74 -10.91
N LEU A 221 1.31 -3.41 -10.13
CA LEU A 221 0.16 -2.64 -10.61
C LEU A 221 0.57 -1.23 -11.07
N ALA A 222 1.41 -0.53 -10.30
CA ALA A 222 1.92 0.78 -10.69
C ALA A 222 2.71 0.74 -12.01
N THR A 223 3.51 -0.30 -12.20
CA THR A 223 4.25 -0.52 -13.45
C THR A 223 3.30 -0.75 -14.62
N ARG A 224 2.29 -1.63 -14.43
CA ARG A 224 1.27 -1.90 -15.45
C ARG A 224 0.50 -0.65 -15.86
N ILE A 225 0.04 0.14 -14.89
CA ILE A 225 -0.66 1.41 -15.14
C ILE A 225 0.24 2.36 -15.94
N ARG A 226 1.52 2.50 -15.55
CA ARG A 226 2.48 3.34 -16.29
C ARG A 226 2.67 2.87 -17.73
N THR A 227 2.80 1.56 -17.95
CA THR A 227 2.93 1.01 -19.32
C THR A 227 1.68 1.20 -20.15
N GLU A 228 0.48 1.03 -19.57
CA GLU A 228 -0.79 1.23 -20.27
C GLU A 228 -1.02 2.71 -20.61
N LEU A 229 -0.70 3.63 -19.69
CA LEU A 229 -0.74 5.07 -19.97
C LEU A 229 0.26 5.48 -21.05
N GLY A 230 1.48 4.93 -21.01
CA GLY A 230 2.48 5.14 -22.06
C GLY A 230 1.98 4.67 -23.42
N ALA A 231 1.44 3.45 -23.49
CA ALA A 231 0.89 2.90 -24.73
C ALA A 231 -0.29 3.72 -25.28
N ARG A 232 -1.21 4.17 -24.41
CA ARG A 232 -2.31 5.07 -24.81
C ARG A 232 -1.78 6.40 -25.34
N SER A 233 -0.79 7.00 -24.68
CA SER A 233 -0.20 8.27 -25.14
C SER A 233 0.49 8.16 -26.50
N LEU A 234 1.13 7.02 -26.78
CA LEU A 234 1.72 6.73 -28.09
C LEU A 234 0.64 6.53 -29.16
N SER A 235 -0.41 5.76 -28.84
CA SER A 235 -1.56 5.57 -29.75
C SER A 235 -2.24 6.90 -30.10
N ASP A 236 -2.50 7.75 -29.10
CA ASP A 236 -3.10 9.07 -29.30
C ASP A 236 -2.19 9.98 -30.15
N ALA A 237 -0.87 9.89 -29.95
CA ALA A 237 0.10 10.64 -30.74
C ALA A 237 0.14 10.15 -32.20
N GLU A 238 0.09 8.83 -32.42
CA GLU A 238 0.01 8.24 -33.77
C GLU A 238 -1.29 8.61 -34.49
N GLU A 239 -2.43 8.58 -33.81
CA GLU A 239 -3.71 9.01 -34.39
C GLU A 239 -3.70 10.50 -34.75
N LYS A 240 -3.17 11.35 -33.87
CA LYS A 240 -2.99 12.78 -34.16
C LYS A 240 -2.05 13.01 -35.33
N ALA A 241 -0.96 12.24 -35.44
CA ALA A 241 -0.02 12.32 -36.56
C ALA A 241 -0.69 11.90 -37.89
N LYS A 242 -1.48 10.83 -37.89
CA LYS A 242 -2.25 10.38 -39.07
C LYS A 242 -3.31 11.41 -39.47
N ALA A 243 -4.04 11.98 -38.52
CA ALA A 243 -5.02 13.03 -38.78
C ALA A 243 -4.36 14.29 -39.37
N ALA A 244 -3.22 14.72 -38.82
CA ALA A 244 -2.45 15.84 -39.33
C ALA A 244 -1.88 15.57 -40.74
N ALA A 245 -1.44 14.35 -41.03
CA ALA A 245 -0.98 13.96 -42.36
C ALA A 245 -2.12 14.02 -43.38
N LYS A 246 -3.31 13.49 -43.05
CA LYS A 246 -4.50 13.55 -43.91
C LYS A 246 -4.89 14.99 -44.22
N LEU A 247 -4.92 15.86 -43.20
CA LEU A 247 -5.24 17.28 -43.40
C LEU A 247 -4.21 17.99 -44.30
N ARG A 248 -2.92 17.66 -44.17
CA ARG A 248 -1.86 18.19 -45.05
C ARG A 248 -2.04 17.73 -46.49
N GLU A 249 -2.41 16.47 -46.70
CA GLU A 249 -2.68 15.93 -48.03
C GLU A 249 -3.90 16.60 -48.67
N GLU A 250 -5.01 16.73 -47.94
CA GLU A 250 -6.21 17.44 -48.39
C GLU A 250 -5.90 18.89 -48.76
N ASN A 251 -5.12 19.60 -47.93
CA ASN A 251 -4.67 20.97 -48.23
C ASN A 251 -3.74 21.03 -49.45
N ALA A 252 -2.85 20.06 -49.64
CA ALA A 252 -1.98 20.00 -50.80
C ALA A 252 -2.77 19.73 -52.10
N VAL A 253 -3.78 18.86 -52.05
CA VAL A 253 -4.70 18.62 -53.17
C VAL A 253 -5.48 19.89 -53.50
N ARG A 254 -6.03 20.57 -52.48
CA ARG A 254 -6.74 21.84 -52.67
C ARG A 254 -5.84 22.92 -53.27
N ALA A 255 -4.61 23.09 -52.77
CA ALA A 255 -3.65 24.05 -53.30
C ALA A 255 -3.29 23.74 -54.77
N ARG A 256 -3.11 22.47 -55.13
CA ARG A 256 -2.88 22.05 -56.53
C ARG A 256 -4.09 22.36 -57.42
N ALA A 257 -5.30 22.12 -56.94
CA ALA A 257 -6.52 22.44 -57.68
C ALA A 257 -6.68 23.96 -57.88
N GLU A 258 -6.43 24.76 -56.84
CA GLU A 258 -6.46 26.22 -56.92
C GLU A 258 -5.39 26.76 -57.88
N LEU A 259 -4.18 26.21 -57.86
CA LEU A 259 -3.11 26.59 -58.79
C LEU A 259 -3.44 26.20 -60.23
N ALA A 260 -4.02 25.02 -60.45
CA ALA A 260 -4.49 24.59 -61.77
C ALA A 260 -5.62 25.48 -62.30
N ALA A 261 -6.57 25.86 -61.43
CA ALA A 261 -7.64 26.80 -61.77
C ALA A 261 -7.10 28.19 -62.11
N ALA A 262 -6.14 28.71 -61.33
CA ALA A 262 -5.48 29.98 -61.60
C ALA A 262 -4.71 29.95 -62.93
N ALA A 263 -3.99 28.88 -63.22
CA ALA A 263 -3.28 28.70 -64.50
C ALA A 263 -4.25 28.64 -65.68
N ALA A 264 -5.38 27.93 -65.55
CA ALA A 264 -6.42 27.88 -66.57
C ALA A 264 -7.06 29.25 -66.81
N ALA A 265 -7.35 30.00 -65.75
CA ALA A 265 -7.88 31.36 -65.84
C ALA A 265 -6.89 32.32 -66.51
N ALA A 266 -5.60 32.23 -66.17
CA ALA A 266 -4.54 33.03 -66.80
C ALA A 266 -4.42 32.71 -68.30
N LYS A 267 -4.46 31.43 -68.68
CA LYS A 267 -4.45 31.03 -70.09
C LYS A 267 -5.69 31.53 -70.83
N ALA A 268 -6.87 31.40 -70.24
CA ALA A 268 -8.11 31.90 -70.84
C ALA A 268 -8.08 33.43 -71.03
N SER A 269 -7.53 34.16 -70.05
CA SER A 269 -7.34 35.61 -70.15
C SER A 269 -6.36 35.98 -71.26
N ALA A 270 -5.23 35.27 -71.37
CA ALA A 270 -4.25 35.51 -72.44
C ALA A 270 -4.83 35.21 -73.83
N ASP A 271 -5.58 34.12 -73.98
CA ASP A 271 -6.26 33.77 -75.24
C ASP A 271 -7.34 34.80 -75.60
N ALA A 272 -8.07 35.32 -74.60
CA ALA A 272 -9.05 36.38 -74.80
C ALA A 272 -8.39 37.70 -75.24
N GLU A 273 -7.27 38.09 -74.61
CA GLU A 273 -6.51 39.27 -74.99
C GLU A 273 -5.91 39.14 -76.39
N ALA A 274 -5.40 37.95 -76.75
CA ALA A 274 -4.87 37.67 -78.08
C ALA A 274 -5.97 37.81 -79.14
N LYS A 275 -7.17 37.27 -78.88
CA LYS A 275 -8.35 37.43 -79.75
C LYS A 275 -8.83 38.88 -79.85
N ALA A 276 -8.79 39.63 -78.75
CA ALA A 276 -9.14 41.06 -78.76
C ALA A 276 -8.15 41.87 -79.61
N LYS A 277 -6.84 41.61 -79.49
CA LYS A 277 -5.80 42.25 -80.30
C LYS A 277 -5.92 41.94 -81.79
N THR A 278 -6.22 40.70 -82.17
CA THR A 278 -6.42 40.34 -83.59
C THR A 278 -7.67 40.99 -84.17
N SER A 279 -8.78 40.99 -83.43
CA SER A 279 -10.01 41.69 -83.83
C SER A 279 -9.78 43.20 -83.97
N ALA A 280 -9.04 43.81 -83.05
CA ALA A 280 -8.67 45.23 -83.14
C ALA A 280 -7.86 45.55 -84.41
N ARG A 281 -6.84 44.74 -84.74
CA ARG A 281 -6.07 44.89 -85.99
C ARG A 281 -6.94 44.74 -87.24
N GLN A 282 -7.84 43.75 -87.27
CA GLN A 282 -8.77 43.58 -88.39
C GLN A 282 -9.70 44.78 -88.57
N ASN A 283 -10.16 45.37 -87.48
CA ASN A 283 -10.98 46.58 -87.54
C ASN A 283 -10.18 47.81 -88.00
N GLU A 284 -8.92 47.93 -87.56
CA GLU A 284 -8.01 48.97 -88.02
C GLU A 284 -7.69 48.82 -89.51
N ASP A 285 -7.41 47.61 -90.00
CA ASP A 285 -7.20 47.32 -91.43
C ASP A 285 -8.45 47.64 -92.27
N LYS A 286 -9.65 47.28 -91.77
CA LYS A 286 -10.91 47.64 -92.42
C LYS A 286 -11.11 49.15 -92.48
N ALA A 287 -10.83 49.85 -91.38
CA ALA A 287 -10.92 51.31 -91.34
C ALA A 287 -9.89 51.97 -92.29
N ALA A 288 -8.68 51.43 -92.39
CA ALA A 288 -7.65 51.90 -93.31
C ALA A 288 -8.07 51.70 -94.77
N ARG A 289 -8.63 50.53 -95.12
CA ARG A 289 -9.19 50.28 -96.47
C ARG A 289 -10.34 51.23 -96.81
N ALA A 290 -11.28 51.42 -95.88
CA ALA A 290 -12.39 52.35 -96.09
C ALA A 290 -11.90 53.80 -96.30
N ARG A 291 -10.85 54.23 -95.58
CA ARG A 291 -10.23 55.54 -95.81
C ARG A 291 -9.57 55.63 -97.19
N ALA A 292 -8.83 54.60 -97.60
CA ALA A 292 -8.19 54.57 -98.91
C ALA A 292 -9.22 54.58 -100.06
N GLU A 293 -10.33 53.83 -99.93
CA GLU A 293 -11.44 53.86 -100.89
C GLU A 293 -12.10 55.23 -100.97
N LEU A 294 -12.31 55.88 -99.82
CA LEU A 294 -12.88 57.24 -99.79
C LEU A 294 -11.94 58.26 -100.43
N GLU A 295 -10.63 58.18 -100.18
CA GLU A 295 -9.63 59.03 -100.81
C GLU A 295 -9.58 58.81 -102.33
N ALA A 296 -9.62 57.55 -102.79
CA ALA A 296 -9.69 57.21 -104.21
C ALA A 296 -10.99 57.74 -104.86
N ALA A 297 -12.13 57.64 -104.18
CA ALA A 297 -13.40 58.17 -104.65
C ALA A 297 -13.38 59.71 -104.74
N VAL A 298 -12.77 60.40 -103.77
CA VAL A 298 -12.58 61.85 -103.79
C VAL A 298 -11.66 62.26 -104.95
N ALA A 299 -10.56 61.54 -105.16
CA ALA A 299 -9.67 61.78 -106.29
C ALA A 299 -10.40 61.59 -107.64
N ALA A 300 -11.19 60.52 -107.79
CA ALA A 300 -11.99 60.27 -108.98
C ALA A 300 -13.09 61.33 -109.21
N ALA A 301 -13.71 61.82 -108.13
CA ALA A 301 -14.67 62.91 -108.22
C ALA A 301 -13.99 64.21 -108.67
N LYS A 302 -12.78 64.48 -108.18
CA LYS A 302 -11.98 65.63 -108.58
C LYS A 302 -11.57 65.55 -110.05
N THR A 303 -11.06 64.41 -110.52
CA THR A 303 -10.73 64.23 -111.95
C THR A 303 -11.95 64.39 -112.85
N LYS A 304 -13.13 63.90 -112.44
CA LYS A 304 -14.39 64.09 -113.16
C LYS A 304 -14.83 65.56 -113.19
N SER A 305 -14.67 66.28 -112.08
CA SER A 305 -14.89 67.73 -111.99
C SER A 305 -13.97 68.49 -112.96
N ASP A 306 -12.67 68.18 -112.92
CA ASP A 306 -11.67 68.83 -113.76
C ASP A 306 -11.96 68.54 -115.24
N ALA A 307 -12.31 67.30 -115.59
CA ALA A 307 -12.76 66.94 -116.94
C ALA A 307 -14.01 67.72 -117.39
N LEU A 308 -15.00 67.92 -116.50
CA LEU A 308 -16.18 68.75 -116.80
C LEU A 308 -15.83 70.22 -116.99
N THR A 309 -14.88 70.75 -116.21
CA THR A 309 -14.39 72.13 -116.40
C THR A 309 -13.66 72.29 -117.73
N LEU A 310 -12.83 71.31 -118.10
CA LEU A 310 -12.16 71.28 -119.40
C LEU A 310 -13.19 71.23 -120.54
N ALA A 311 -14.18 70.35 -120.44
CA ALA A 311 -15.26 70.23 -121.42
C ALA A 311 -16.06 71.54 -121.58
N LYS A 312 -16.30 72.29 -120.49
CA LYS A 312 -16.93 73.62 -120.56
C LYS A 312 -16.05 74.66 -121.23
N ILE A 313 -14.74 74.65 -120.98
CA ILE A 313 -13.78 75.54 -121.64
C ILE A 313 -13.77 75.27 -123.15
N GLU A 314 -13.66 73.99 -123.54
CA GLU A 314 -13.71 73.61 -124.95
C GLU A 314 -15.05 73.95 -125.61
N ALA A 315 -16.18 73.76 -124.91
CA ALA A 315 -17.49 74.13 -125.43
C ALA A 315 -17.58 75.64 -125.68
N LYS A 316 -17.06 76.46 -124.77
CA LYS A 316 -16.99 77.92 -124.95
C LYS A 316 -16.07 78.32 -126.10
N GLN A 317 -14.93 77.66 -126.25
CA GLN A 317 -14.04 77.89 -127.41
C GLN A 317 -14.73 77.55 -128.73
N ARG A 318 -15.48 76.44 -128.81
CA ARG A 318 -16.27 76.10 -130.00
C ARG A 318 -17.36 77.14 -130.29
N GLU A 319 -17.94 77.75 -129.27
CA GLU A 319 -18.94 78.82 -129.43
C GLU A 319 -18.30 80.13 -129.90
N ASP A 320 -17.14 80.50 -129.37
CA ASP A 320 -16.36 81.66 -129.82
C ASP A 320 -15.84 81.48 -131.27
N ASP A 321 -15.41 80.26 -131.63
CA ASP A 321 -15.01 79.90 -133.00
C ASP A 321 -16.22 79.94 -133.95
N ALA A 322 -17.39 79.47 -133.52
CA ALA A 322 -18.62 79.58 -134.29
C ALA A 322 -19.07 81.05 -134.46
N ALA A 323 -18.85 81.90 -133.44
CA ALA A 323 -19.11 83.33 -133.52
C ALA A 323 -18.15 84.03 -134.50
N ARG A 324 -16.85 83.66 -134.51
CA ARG A 324 -15.88 84.12 -135.51
C ARG A 324 -16.27 83.68 -136.91
N ALA A 325 -16.67 82.43 -137.11
CA ALA A 325 -17.13 81.92 -138.41
C ALA A 325 -18.36 82.69 -138.92
N ARG A 326 -19.29 83.06 -138.03
CA ARG A 326 -20.43 83.93 -138.38
C ARG A 326 -20.01 85.37 -138.73
N ALA A 327 -19.00 85.91 -138.04
CA ALA A 327 -18.44 87.23 -138.36
C ALA A 327 -17.73 87.22 -139.72
N GLU A 328 -16.94 86.18 -140.04
CA GLU A 328 -16.33 85.99 -141.36
C GLU A 328 -17.37 85.79 -142.46
N PHE A 329 -18.45 85.05 -142.19
CA PHE A 329 -19.59 84.94 -143.10
C PHE A 329 -20.29 86.29 -143.34
N HIS A 330 -20.45 87.12 -142.30
CA HIS A 330 -21.04 88.45 -142.45
C HIS A 330 -20.11 89.42 -143.20
N ALA A 331 -18.79 89.27 -143.05
CA ALA A 331 -17.79 90.03 -143.80
C ALA A 331 -17.78 89.65 -145.30
N THR A 332 -17.91 88.36 -145.62
CA THR A 332 -18.02 87.87 -147.01
C THR A 332 -19.34 88.29 -147.67
N VAL A 333 -20.45 88.34 -146.94
CA VAL A 333 -21.74 88.86 -147.45
C VAL A 333 -21.69 90.37 -147.75
N LEU A 334 -20.96 91.17 -146.95
CA LEU A 334 -20.76 92.60 -147.23
C LEU A 334 -19.81 92.85 -148.42
N ALA A 335 -18.81 91.99 -148.62
CA ALA A 335 -17.92 92.05 -149.79
C ALA A 335 -18.63 91.70 -151.12
N ALA A 336 -19.72 90.93 -151.09
CA ALA A 336 -20.44 90.51 -152.29
C ALA A 336 -21.38 91.58 -152.92
N LYS A 337 -21.54 92.77 -152.33
CA LYS A 337 -22.45 93.83 -152.82
C LYS A 337 -21.80 94.89 -153.74
N ALA A 338 -20.49 94.81 -153.99
CA ALA A 338 -19.78 95.68 -154.95
C ALA A 338 -19.05 94.80 -155.99
N GLY A 339 -19.68 94.57 -157.14
CA GLY A 339 -19.30 93.51 -158.08
C GLY A 339 -18.30 93.89 -159.17
N VAL A 340 -17.33 92.98 -159.40
CA VAL A 340 -16.74 92.55 -160.69
C VAL A 340 -16.28 91.08 -160.45
N SER A 341 -17.01 90.08 -160.92
CA SER A 341 -16.76 89.26 -162.13
C SER A 341 -15.52 88.35 -162.10
N SER A 342 -15.71 87.06 -161.79
CA SER A 342 -15.35 85.90 -162.64
C SER A 342 -15.77 84.55 -162.03
N GLY A 343 -16.47 83.71 -162.81
CA GLY A 343 -16.38 82.23 -162.73
C GLY A 343 -17.51 81.44 -162.06
N ALA A 344 -18.41 80.88 -162.87
CA ALA A 344 -19.48 79.95 -162.49
C ALA A 344 -19.14 78.50 -162.89
N SER A 345 -19.46 77.52 -162.04
CA SER A 345 -19.97 76.18 -162.41
C SER A 345 -20.36 75.38 -161.15
N VAL A 346 -21.52 74.72 -161.22
CA VAL A 346 -22.21 73.94 -160.18
C VAL A 346 -22.09 72.45 -160.52
N LYS A 347 -21.75 71.59 -159.54
CA LYS A 347 -22.23 70.18 -159.47
C LYS A 347 -21.97 69.50 -158.11
N SER A 348 -23.04 68.85 -157.60
CA SER A 348 -23.18 67.78 -156.59
C SER A 348 -22.59 67.98 -155.18
N ALA A 349 -23.36 68.11 -154.09
CA ALA A 349 -24.32 67.18 -153.48
C ALA A 349 -23.68 65.91 -152.87
N ALA A 350 -23.84 65.77 -151.54
CA ALA A 350 -23.75 64.56 -150.71
C ALA A 350 -22.36 63.87 -150.65
N SER A 351 -21.88 63.28 -149.56
CA SER A 351 -22.39 63.00 -148.23
C SER A 351 -21.19 62.45 -147.45
N ASP A 352 -21.29 62.56 -146.14
CA ASP A 352 -20.81 61.72 -145.03
C ASP A 352 -19.89 60.49 -145.28
N ASP A 353 -19.22 60.16 -144.16
CA ASP A 353 -18.63 58.87 -143.79
C ASP A 353 -17.16 58.62 -144.13
N THR A 354 -16.28 58.98 -143.18
CA THR A 354 -15.16 58.10 -142.75
C THR A 354 -14.71 58.29 -141.29
N LYS A 355 -15.43 59.05 -140.44
CA LYS A 355 -15.24 58.99 -138.97
C LYS A 355 -15.82 57.72 -138.32
N SER A 356 -16.52 56.90 -139.09
CA SER A 356 -17.14 55.62 -138.68
C SER A 356 -16.13 54.49 -138.42
N ALA A 357 -14.93 54.48 -139.03
CA ALA A 357 -14.02 53.34 -138.93
C ALA A 357 -13.28 53.19 -137.58
N SER A 358 -13.09 54.28 -136.82
CA SER A 358 -12.46 54.20 -135.49
C SER A 358 -13.46 54.06 -134.34
N GLU A 359 -14.71 54.46 -134.57
CA GLU A 359 -15.80 54.35 -133.59
C GLU A 359 -16.49 52.97 -133.68
N THR A 360 -16.60 52.38 -134.88
CA THR A 360 -17.00 50.97 -135.04
C THR A 360 -15.96 49.99 -134.48
N ALA A 361 -14.66 50.25 -134.61
CA ALA A 361 -13.63 49.44 -133.95
C ALA A 361 -13.77 49.46 -132.41
N ARG A 362 -14.09 50.64 -131.84
CA ARG A 362 -14.31 50.81 -130.40
C ARG A 362 -15.62 50.18 -129.91
N LEU A 363 -16.67 50.21 -130.73
CA LEU A 363 -17.94 49.53 -130.45
C LEU A 363 -17.81 48.01 -130.54
N ILE A 364 -17.03 47.48 -131.49
CA ILE A 364 -16.74 46.05 -131.59
C ILE A 364 -15.90 45.57 -130.39
N ASP A 365 -14.92 46.36 -129.93
CA ASP A 365 -14.16 46.03 -128.72
C ASP A 365 -15.03 46.06 -127.45
N LEU A 366 -15.95 47.03 -127.33
CA LEU A 366 -16.90 47.10 -126.22
C LEU A 366 -17.98 46.01 -126.25
N GLU A 367 -18.40 45.55 -127.44
CA GLU A 367 -19.29 44.40 -127.59
C GLU A 367 -18.57 43.09 -127.24
N ASN A 368 -17.29 42.94 -127.63
CA ASN A 368 -16.47 41.79 -127.25
C ASN A 368 -16.20 41.74 -125.73
N GLU A 369 -15.92 42.89 -125.08
CA GLU A 369 -15.82 42.97 -123.62
C GLU A 369 -17.15 42.67 -122.93
N ASN A 370 -18.28 43.13 -123.47
CA ASN A 370 -19.61 42.80 -122.94
C ASN A 370 -19.94 41.32 -123.08
N GLU A 371 -19.62 40.68 -124.21
CA GLU A 371 -19.80 39.24 -124.38
C GLU A 371 -18.89 38.44 -123.42
N ALA A 372 -17.66 38.89 -123.19
CA ALA A 372 -16.77 38.29 -122.19
C ALA A 372 -17.34 38.40 -120.77
N LEU A 373 -17.91 39.57 -120.41
CA LEU A 373 -18.56 39.79 -119.12
C LEU A 373 -19.85 38.96 -118.96
N LYS A 374 -20.66 38.82 -120.02
CA LYS A 374 -21.85 37.94 -120.00
C LYS A 374 -21.45 36.48 -119.80
N LYS A 375 -20.35 36.03 -120.43
CA LYS A 375 -19.85 34.66 -120.28
C LYS A 375 -19.36 34.39 -118.85
N LEU A 376 -18.61 35.32 -118.26
CA LEU A 376 -18.21 35.26 -116.85
C LEU A 376 -19.41 35.26 -115.89
N LEU A 377 -20.45 36.04 -116.19
CA LEU A 377 -21.67 36.07 -115.38
C LEU A 377 -22.40 34.73 -115.43
N VAL A 378 -22.50 34.10 -116.62
CA VAL A 378 -23.11 32.77 -116.78
C VAL A 378 -22.31 31.69 -116.04
N GLU A 379 -20.97 31.72 -116.11
CA GLU A 379 -20.11 30.81 -115.33
C GLU A 379 -20.30 30.98 -113.83
N ALA A 380 -20.34 32.21 -113.33
CA ALA A 380 -20.60 32.49 -111.91
C ALA A 380 -21.99 31.98 -111.46
N TYR A 381 -23.02 32.11 -112.30
CA TYR A 381 -24.35 31.55 -112.00
C TYR A 381 -24.35 30.01 -112.02
N GLN A 382 -23.58 29.36 -112.89
CA GLN A 382 -23.42 27.90 -112.90
C GLN A 382 -22.67 27.41 -111.66
N GLU A 383 -21.61 28.09 -111.21
CA GLU A 383 -20.90 27.75 -109.97
C GLU A 383 -21.79 27.91 -108.73
N ILE A 384 -22.58 28.98 -108.66
CA ILE A 384 -23.56 29.17 -107.58
C ILE A 384 -24.64 28.08 -107.61
N ALA A 385 -25.08 27.64 -108.79
CA ALA A 385 -26.03 26.54 -108.93
C ALA A 385 -25.43 25.20 -108.48
N LEU A 386 -24.18 24.90 -108.85
CA LEU A 386 -23.43 23.71 -108.40
C LEU A 386 -23.18 23.72 -106.89
N LEU A 387 -22.87 24.88 -106.29
CA LEU A 387 -22.72 25.03 -104.85
C LEU A 387 -24.05 24.85 -104.10
N LYS A 388 -25.19 25.18 -104.72
CA LYS A 388 -26.51 24.93 -104.14
C LYS A 388 -26.94 23.47 -104.21
N THR A 389 -26.56 22.73 -105.27
CA THR A 389 -26.84 21.29 -105.37
C THR A 389 -25.85 20.43 -104.56
N SER A 390 -24.65 20.93 -104.26
CA SER A 390 -23.66 20.24 -103.41
C SER A 390 -23.89 20.43 -101.88
N ARG A 391 -24.85 21.27 -101.47
CA ARG A 391 -25.15 21.58 -100.04
C ARG A 391 -26.52 21.06 -99.55
N GLY A 392 -27.25 20.35 -100.40
CA GLY A 392 -28.34 19.44 -100.01
C GLY A 392 -27.89 18.02 -100.25
#